data_AF-A0A813DBY9-F1
#
_entry.id   AF-A0A813DBY9-F1
#
_cell.length_a   1.000
_cell.length_b   1.000
_cell.length_c   1.000
_cell.angle_alpha   90.00
_cell.angle_beta   90.00
_cell.angle_gamma   90.00
#
_symmetry.space_group_name_H-M   'P 1'
#
loop_
_entity.id
_entity.type
_entity.pdbx_description
1 polymer ?
#
loop_
_entity_poly.entity_id
_entity_poly.type
_entity_poly.pdbx_seq_one_letter_code
_entity_poly.pdbx_strand_id
1 'polypeptide(L)'
;MGLIDRLVSSSRGSPGRPSHLQMQVLFYALGMANFACILFMFCEQDRYPVNYILLGFTTLISGLFWGLTREVVSTTMHFQIALIICVSMFVAAAVSAVLTERKVEGPAVLLASLWLGWGVGSLVDVVITLSLDELGITVLGGIGFSLLLLIILMLDAGKYLIRCRPDDFMRVVVAMNSTMIVVVSIPFFVISFCFLHSTDTVMDEEEAGAEDPGLGLPAAHEIGRGIQLV
;
A
#
# COMPACT_ATOMS: atom_id res chain seq x y z
N MET A 1 33.72 30.07 24.48
CA MET A 1 33.25 29.44 23.21
C MET A 1 32.15 28.44 23.54
N GLY A 2 30.96 28.91 23.95
CA GLY A 2 29.92 28.01 24.49
C GLY A 2 28.51 28.61 24.67
N LEU A 3 28.37 29.94 24.57
CA LEU A 3 27.07 30.60 24.58
C LEU A 3 26.49 30.78 23.15
N ILE A 4 27.37 30.97 22.16
CA ILE A 4 26.98 31.13 20.75
C ILE A 4 26.50 29.79 20.16
N ASP A 5 27.14 28.66 20.49
CA ASP A 5 26.66 27.33 20.04
C ASP A 5 25.30 26.94 20.62
N ARG A 6 24.99 27.38 21.85
CA ARG A 6 23.67 27.15 22.46
C ARG A 6 22.58 28.02 21.85
N LEU A 7 22.92 29.23 21.39
CA LEU A 7 21.97 30.10 20.69
C LEU A 7 21.76 29.64 19.23
N VAL A 8 22.78 29.08 18.59
CA VAL A 8 22.66 28.44 17.27
C VAL A 8 21.90 27.11 17.35
N SER A 9 22.02 26.34 18.45
CA SER A 9 21.22 25.13 18.64
C SER A 9 19.76 25.41 19.01
N SER A 10 19.49 26.53 19.70
CA SER A 10 18.12 26.89 20.12
C SER A 10 17.29 27.60 19.04
N SER A 11 17.94 28.19 18.02
CA SER A 11 17.24 28.83 16.89
C SER A 11 17.01 27.89 15.69
N ARG A 12 17.47 26.63 15.76
CA ARG A 12 16.93 25.57 14.90
C ARG A 12 15.60 25.11 15.49
N GLY A 13 14.62 26.00 15.49
CA GLY A 13 13.23 25.58 15.57
C GLY A 13 13.03 24.58 14.44
N SER A 14 12.95 23.30 14.80
CA SER A 14 12.86 22.21 13.83
C SER A 14 11.73 22.58 12.87
N PRO A 15 12.01 22.79 11.57
CA PRO A 15 11.00 23.24 10.61
C PRO A 15 9.78 22.34 10.80
N GLY A 16 8.65 22.97 11.14
CA GLY A 16 7.50 22.32 11.74
C GLY A 16 7.16 21.06 10.98
N ARG A 17 7.52 19.89 11.54
CA ARG A 17 7.09 18.62 10.99
C ARG A 17 5.57 18.72 10.89
N PRO A 18 4.98 18.52 9.69
CA PRO A 18 3.53 18.51 9.57
C PRO A 18 2.99 17.53 10.60
N SER A 19 1.91 17.91 11.26
CA SER A 19 1.32 17.02 12.25
C SER A 19 0.95 15.71 11.56
N HIS A 20 1.04 14.58 12.28
CA HIS A 20 0.69 13.27 11.73
C HIS A 20 -0.69 13.29 11.05
N LEU A 21 -1.64 14.04 11.63
CA LEU A 21 -2.96 14.29 11.06
C LEU A 21 -2.91 14.97 9.67
N GLN A 22 -2.05 15.98 9.46
CA GLN A 22 -1.90 16.64 8.17
C GLN A 22 -1.40 15.66 7.09
N MET A 23 -0.45 14.79 7.42
CA MET A 23 0.05 13.78 6.49
C MET A 23 -1.03 12.75 6.13
N GLN A 24 -1.84 12.32 7.10
CA GLN A 24 -2.98 11.43 6.85
C GLN A 24 -4.02 12.08 5.93
N VAL A 25 -4.42 13.33 6.21
CA VAL A 25 -5.38 14.06 5.36
C VAL A 25 -4.84 14.20 3.94
N LEU A 26 -3.56 14.55 3.78
CA LEU A 26 -2.91 14.65 2.47
C LEU A 26 -2.89 13.30 1.74
N PHE A 27 -2.57 12.21 2.45
CA PHE A 27 -2.57 10.86 1.90
C PHE A 27 -3.95 10.46 1.37
N TYR A 28 -5.03 10.66 2.14
CA TYR A 28 -6.39 10.37 1.70
C TYR A 28 -6.82 11.27 0.54
N ALA A 29 -6.47 12.56 0.58
CA ALA A 29 -6.78 13.50 -0.50
C ALA A 29 -6.10 13.07 -1.82
N LEU A 30 -4.82 12.68 -1.76
CA LEU A 30 -4.10 12.17 -2.93
C LEU A 30 -4.64 10.83 -3.42
N GLY A 31 -5.05 9.94 -2.52
CA GLY A 31 -5.73 8.69 -2.89
C GLY A 31 -7.03 8.94 -3.64
N MET A 32 -7.86 9.85 -3.15
CA MET A 32 -9.11 10.26 -3.82
C MET A 32 -8.85 10.94 -5.16
N ALA A 33 -7.85 11.82 -5.23
CA ALA A 33 -7.44 12.46 -6.48
C ALA A 33 -6.95 11.44 -7.49
N ASN A 34 -6.15 10.45 -7.07
CA ASN A 34 -5.65 9.38 -7.94
C ASN A 34 -6.80 8.53 -8.50
N PHE A 35 -7.75 8.15 -7.64
CA PHE A 35 -8.94 7.40 -8.05
C PHE A 35 -9.78 8.19 -9.06
N ALA A 36 -10.03 9.48 -8.81
CA ALA A 36 -10.75 10.35 -9.74
C ALA A 36 -10.03 10.48 -11.09
N CYS A 37 -8.69 10.58 -11.07
CA CYS A 37 -7.88 10.63 -12.30
C CYS A 37 -7.99 9.33 -13.10
N ILE A 38 -7.98 8.17 -12.45
CA ILE A 38 -8.12 6.87 -13.12
C ILE A 38 -9.53 6.71 -13.71
N LEU A 39 -10.58 7.11 -12.98
CA LEU A 39 -11.94 7.14 -13.53
C LEU A 39 -12.04 8.07 -14.74
N PHE A 40 -11.42 9.25 -14.68
CA PHE A 40 -11.43 10.18 -15.79
C PHE A 40 -10.64 9.65 -16.99
N MET A 41 -9.51 8.99 -16.75
CA MET A 41 -8.73 8.30 -17.78
C MET A 41 -9.52 7.16 -18.42
N PHE A 42 -10.34 6.43 -17.65
CA PHE A 42 -11.25 5.42 -18.20
C PHE A 42 -12.32 6.03 -19.11
N CYS A 43 -12.90 7.18 -18.73
CA CYS A 43 -13.88 7.89 -19.56
C CYS A 43 -13.28 8.45 -20.86
N GLU A 44 -12.04 8.92 -20.81
CA GLU A 44 -11.37 9.59 -21.93
C GLU A 44 -10.34 8.71 -22.66
N GLN A 45 -10.36 7.38 -22.44
CA GLN A 45 -9.32 6.47 -22.95
C GLN A 45 -9.11 6.51 -24.48
N ASP A 46 -10.17 6.79 -25.25
CA ASP A 46 -10.14 6.82 -26.72
C ASP A 46 -9.89 8.24 -27.30
N ARG A 47 -9.66 9.27 -26.47
CA ARG A 47 -9.49 10.67 -26.93
C ARG A 47 -8.04 11.14 -26.89
N TYR A 48 -7.36 11.06 -28.04
CA TYR A 48 -6.06 11.70 -28.24
C TYR A 48 -6.18 13.23 -28.41
N PRO A 49 -5.31 14.06 -27.82
CA PRO A 49 -4.16 13.73 -26.97
C PRO A 49 -4.46 13.73 -25.45
N VAL A 50 -5.72 13.92 -25.07
CA VAL A 50 -6.15 14.12 -23.67
C VAL A 50 -5.77 12.92 -22.79
N ASN A 51 -5.96 11.70 -23.29
CA ASN A 51 -5.60 10.47 -22.57
C ASN A 51 -4.12 10.40 -22.16
N TYR A 52 -3.18 10.86 -22.99
CA TYR A 52 -1.75 10.88 -22.68
C TYR A 52 -1.39 11.96 -21.65
N ILE A 53 -2.04 13.12 -21.70
CA ILE A 53 -1.86 14.17 -20.68
C ILE A 53 -2.37 13.66 -19.33
N LEU A 54 -3.54 13.01 -19.33
CA LEU A 54 -4.13 12.39 -18.14
C LEU A 54 -3.27 11.27 -17.58
N LEU A 55 -2.65 10.46 -18.45
CA LEU A 55 -1.69 9.45 -18.02
C LEU A 55 -0.53 10.09 -17.25
N GLY A 56 0.13 11.09 -17.84
CA GLY A 56 1.24 11.78 -17.17
C GLY A 56 0.85 12.38 -15.82
N PHE A 57 -0.33 13.00 -15.74
CA PHE A 57 -0.85 13.57 -14.49
C PHE A 57 -1.18 12.49 -13.45
N THR A 58 -1.83 11.39 -13.87
CA THR A 58 -2.18 10.26 -13.00
C THR A 58 -0.91 9.59 -12.46
N THR A 59 0.11 9.41 -13.30
CA THR A 59 1.41 8.87 -12.88
C THR A 59 2.08 9.75 -11.84
N LEU A 60 2.04 11.08 -12.00
CA LEU A 60 2.61 12.01 -11.03
C LEU A 60 1.88 11.91 -9.68
N ILE A 61 0.55 11.94 -9.68
CA ILE A 61 -0.25 11.81 -8.45
C ILE A 61 -0.03 10.45 -7.80
N SER A 62 -0.06 9.36 -8.57
CA SER A 62 0.25 8.02 -8.09
C SER A 62 1.62 7.97 -7.44
N GLY A 63 2.66 8.53 -8.07
CA GLY A 63 4.01 8.58 -7.51
C GLY A 63 4.08 9.32 -6.18
N LEU A 64 3.40 10.47 -6.07
CA LEU A 64 3.32 11.23 -4.81
C LEU A 64 2.56 10.46 -3.73
N PHE A 65 1.43 9.84 -4.09
CA PHE A 65 0.62 9.02 -3.20
C PHE A 65 1.44 7.86 -2.62
N TRP A 66 2.11 7.08 -3.49
CA TRP A 66 2.94 5.96 -3.07
C TRP A 66 4.16 6.41 -2.26
N GLY A 67 4.78 7.54 -2.61
CA GLY A 67 5.88 8.11 -1.84
C GLY A 67 5.49 8.47 -0.40
N LEU A 68 4.26 8.91 -0.18
CA LEU A 68 3.74 9.26 1.15
C LEU A 68 3.29 8.05 1.97
N THR A 69 3.02 6.89 1.35
CA THR A 69 2.59 5.67 2.04
C THR A 69 3.57 5.26 3.15
N ARG A 70 4.88 5.51 2.98
CA ARG A 70 5.90 5.19 3.99
C ARG A 70 5.64 5.91 5.31
N GLU A 71 5.30 7.19 5.23
CA GLU A 71 5.13 8.06 6.40
C GLU A 71 3.83 7.78 7.14
N VAL A 72 2.82 7.22 6.47
CA VAL A 72 1.48 6.98 7.04
C VAL A 72 1.26 5.54 7.48
N VAL A 73 1.68 4.56 6.67
CA VAL A 73 1.34 3.15 6.87
C VAL A 73 2.50 2.36 7.51
N SER A 74 3.69 2.95 7.63
CA SER A 74 4.90 2.29 8.19
C SER A 74 5.23 0.93 7.56
N THR A 75 4.72 0.62 6.36
CA THR A 75 4.95 -0.65 5.66
C THR A 75 5.86 -0.45 4.46
N THR A 76 6.91 -1.27 4.36
CA THR A 76 7.86 -1.26 3.25
C THR A 76 7.42 -2.14 2.07
N MET A 77 6.48 -3.07 2.29
CA MET A 77 6.00 -4.00 1.25
C MET A 77 5.45 -3.27 0.01
N HIS A 78 4.78 -2.13 0.17
CA HIS A 78 4.26 -1.35 -0.96
C HIS A 78 5.36 -0.86 -1.90
N PHE A 79 6.47 -0.39 -1.33
CA PHE A 79 7.63 0.05 -2.10
C PHE A 79 8.33 -1.11 -2.79
N GLN A 80 8.44 -2.27 -2.13
CA GLN A 80 8.97 -3.49 -2.73
C GLN A 80 8.12 -3.92 -3.93
N ILE A 81 6.78 -3.97 -3.79
CA ILE A 81 5.88 -4.32 -4.90
C ILE A 81 6.01 -3.32 -6.06
N ALA A 82 5.99 -2.01 -5.77
CA ALA A 82 6.13 -0.98 -6.79
C ALA A 82 7.48 -1.09 -7.52
N LEU A 83 8.58 -1.29 -6.77
CA LEU A 83 9.92 -1.51 -7.31
C LEU A 83 9.96 -2.72 -8.23
N ILE A 84 9.48 -3.88 -7.76
CA ILE A 84 9.47 -5.12 -8.53
C ILE A 84 8.70 -4.91 -9.83
N ILE A 85 7.50 -4.32 -9.78
CA ILE A 85 6.69 -4.08 -10.99
C ILE A 85 7.39 -3.11 -11.95
N CYS A 86 7.94 -2.00 -11.46
CA CYS A 86 8.67 -1.04 -12.30
C CYS A 86 9.85 -1.69 -13.03
N VAL A 87 10.71 -2.41 -12.31
CA VAL A 87 11.84 -3.13 -12.91
C VAL A 87 11.35 -4.22 -13.85
N SER A 88 10.31 -4.96 -13.48
CA SER A 88 9.74 -6.03 -14.30
C SER A 88 9.22 -5.52 -15.63
N MET A 89 8.49 -4.41 -15.63
CA MET A 89 7.95 -3.81 -16.85
C MET A 89 9.06 -3.26 -17.74
N PHE A 90 10.09 -2.64 -17.15
CA PHE A 90 11.25 -2.16 -17.90
C PHE A 90 11.99 -3.30 -18.61
N VAL A 91 12.30 -4.38 -17.88
CA VAL A 91 12.96 -5.56 -18.42
C VAL A 91 12.06 -6.26 -19.43
N ALA A 92 10.76 -6.42 -19.15
CA ALA A 92 9.82 -7.04 -20.06
C ALA A 92 9.71 -6.25 -21.38
N ALA A 93 9.72 -4.93 -21.34
CA ALA A 93 9.74 -4.09 -22.53
C ALA A 93 11.01 -4.30 -23.35
N ALA A 94 12.18 -4.30 -22.71
CA ALA A 94 13.47 -4.54 -23.37
C ALA A 94 13.55 -5.95 -23.99
N VAL A 95 13.15 -6.99 -23.24
CA VAL A 95 13.13 -8.38 -23.72
C VAL A 95 12.12 -8.54 -24.85
N SER A 96 10.95 -7.90 -24.76
CA SER A 96 9.95 -7.93 -25.84
C SER A 96 10.51 -7.33 -27.12
N ALA A 97 11.19 -6.17 -27.04
CA ALA A 97 11.84 -5.56 -28.21
C ALA A 97 12.85 -6.52 -28.87
N VAL A 98 13.71 -7.17 -28.08
CA VAL A 98 14.69 -8.15 -28.59
C VAL A 98 14.02 -9.39 -29.19
N LEU A 99 12.97 -9.92 -28.56
CA LEU A 99 12.25 -11.10 -29.05
C LEU A 99 11.46 -10.81 -30.34
N THR A 100 10.89 -9.61 -30.45
CA THR A 100 10.20 -9.14 -31.67
C THR A 100 11.18 -9.02 -32.83
N GLU A 101 12.40 -8.51 -32.62
CA GLU A 101 13.45 -8.50 -33.66
C GLU A 101 13.80 -9.92 -34.14
N ARG A 102 13.74 -10.91 -33.24
CA ARG A 102 13.96 -12.33 -33.56
C ARG A 102 12.73 -13.04 -34.17
N LYS A 103 11.66 -12.32 -34.49
CA LYS A 103 10.41 -12.85 -35.07
C LYS A 103 9.76 -13.94 -34.22
N VAL A 104 9.95 -13.90 -32.91
CA VAL A 104 9.13 -14.70 -31.99
C VAL A 104 7.78 -13.99 -31.90
N GLU A 105 6.69 -14.71 -32.16
CA GLU A 105 5.35 -14.14 -32.19
C GLU A 105 4.43 -14.73 -31.11
N GLY A 106 3.40 -13.96 -30.75
CA GLY A 106 2.29 -14.44 -29.95
C GLY A 106 2.53 -14.48 -28.43
N PRO A 107 1.79 -15.33 -27.69
CA PRO A 107 1.76 -15.32 -26.23
C PRO A 107 3.10 -15.73 -25.58
N ALA A 108 3.96 -16.42 -26.31
CA ALA A 108 5.28 -16.82 -25.82
C ALA A 108 6.19 -15.63 -25.53
N VAL A 109 6.13 -14.56 -26.35
CA VAL A 109 6.90 -13.33 -26.12
C VAL A 109 6.46 -12.66 -24.83
N LEU A 110 5.15 -12.54 -24.64
CA LEU A 110 4.56 -11.92 -23.45
C LEU A 110 4.93 -12.70 -22.19
N LEU A 111 4.74 -14.03 -22.21
CA LEU A 111 5.10 -14.90 -21.07
C LEU A 111 6.59 -14.79 -20.76
N ALA A 112 7.46 -14.99 -21.75
CA ALA A 112 8.90 -14.98 -21.54
C ALA A 112 9.39 -13.62 -21.00
N SER A 113 8.93 -12.51 -21.58
CA SER A 113 9.32 -11.18 -21.17
C SER A 113 8.84 -10.84 -19.75
N LEU A 114 7.59 -11.15 -19.40
CA LEU A 114 7.06 -10.89 -18.07
C LEU A 114 7.70 -11.77 -16.99
N TRP A 115 7.91 -13.06 -17.26
CA TRP A 115 8.58 -13.97 -16.32
C TRP A 115 10.03 -13.57 -16.06
N LEU A 116 10.76 -13.22 -17.12
CA LEU A 116 12.14 -12.72 -16.99
C LEU A 116 12.16 -11.37 -16.25
N GLY A 117 11.24 -10.46 -16.58
CA GLY A 117 11.09 -9.19 -15.90
C GLY A 117 10.84 -9.35 -14.40
N TRP A 118 9.87 -10.18 -14.03
CA TRP A 118 9.57 -10.49 -12.63
C TRP A 118 10.75 -11.12 -11.90
N GLY A 119 11.47 -12.05 -12.53
CA GLY A 119 12.66 -12.66 -11.95
C GLY A 119 13.75 -11.61 -11.66
N VAL A 120 14.02 -10.70 -12.60
CA VAL A 120 14.99 -9.62 -12.41
C VAL A 120 14.51 -8.61 -11.35
N GLY A 121 13.24 -8.21 -11.39
CA GLY A 121 12.66 -7.30 -10.40
C GLY A 121 12.75 -7.87 -8.97
N SER A 122 12.40 -9.14 -8.79
CA SER A 122 12.50 -9.84 -7.50
C SER A 122 13.95 -9.95 -7.03
N LEU A 123 14.89 -10.22 -7.94
CA LEU A 123 16.31 -10.27 -7.59
C LEU A 123 16.83 -8.90 -7.13
N VAL A 124 16.47 -7.83 -7.85
CA VAL A 124 16.84 -6.45 -7.47
C VAL A 124 16.26 -6.08 -6.10
N ASP A 125 15.00 -6.43 -5.83
CA ASP A 125 14.36 -6.21 -4.54
C ASP A 125 15.08 -6.93 -3.39
N VAL A 126 15.46 -8.20 -3.58
CA VAL A 126 16.24 -8.96 -2.60
C VAL A 126 17.60 -8.32 -2.35
N VAL A 127 18.31 -7.88 -3.40
CA VAL A 127 19.64 -7.24 -3.25
C VAL A 127 19.53 -5.91 -2.49
N ILE A 128 18.53 -5.10 -2.80
CA ILE A 128 18.30 -3.83 -2.10
C ILE A 128 17.91 -4.09 -0.65
N THR A 129 17.01 -5.04 -0.40
CA THR A 129 16.56 -5.37 0.95
C THR A 129 17.68 -5.99 1.80
N LEU A 130 18.53 -6.83 1.21
CA LEU A 130 19.77 -7.32 1.84
C LEU A 130 20.69 -6.16 2.25
N SER A 131 20.78 -5.12 1.42
CA SER A 131 21.63 -3.95 1.70
C SER A 131 21.06 -3.05 2.79
N LEU A 132 19.79 -3.21 3.15
CA LEU A 132 19.09 -2.48 4.21
C LEU A 132 18.93 -3.31 5.50
N ASP A 133 19.45 -4.54 5.55
CA ASP A 133 19.31 -5.49 6.66
C ASP A 133 17.84 -5.82 7.03
N GLU A 134 16.89 -5.65 6.10
CA GLU A 134 15.46 -5.91 6.31
C GLU A 134 15.01 -7.26 5.74
N LEU A 135 15.81 -8.33 5.91
CA LEU A 135 15.41 -9.66 5.43
C LEU A 135 14.28 -10.23 6.29
N GLY A 136 13.10 -10.41 5.72
CA GLY A 136 11.95 -10.93 6.47
C GLY A 136 10.79 -11.39 5.61
N ILE A 137 9.68 -11.73 6.28
CA ILE A 137 8.41 -12.15 5.66
C ILE A 137 7.87 -11.07 4.70
N THR A 138 8.22 -9.81 4.93
CA THR A 138 7.89 -8.65 4.06
C THR A 138 8.38 -8.84 2.63
N VAL A 139 9.64 -9.26 2.44
CA VAL A 139 10.23 -9.51 1.11
C VAL A 139 9.50 -10.62 0.38
N LEU A 140 9.26 -11.75 1.06
CA LEU A 140 8.54 -12.87 0.49
C LEU A 140 7.10 -12.48 0.14
N GLY A 141 6.46 -11.67 0.99
CA GLY A 141 5.16 -11.07 0.74
C GLY A 141 5.19 -10.18 -0.52
N GLY A 142 6.14 -9.27 -0.64
CA GLY A 142 6.29 -8.39 -1.81
C GLY A 142 6.49 -9.17 -3.11
N ILE A 143 7.35 -10.19 -3.11
CA ILE A 143 7.57 -11.08 -4.25
C ILE A 143 6.30 -11.87 -4.60
N GLY A 144 5.62 -12.43 -3.60
CA GLY A 144 4.38 -13.19 -3.79
C GLY A 144 3.23 -12.33 -4.33
N PHE A 145 3.01 -11.14 -3.74
CA PHE A 145 1.97 -10.21 -4.20
C PHE A 145 2.27 -9.64 -5.58
N SER A 146 3.53 -9.35 -5.90
CA SER A 146 3.91 -8.90 -7.25
C SER A 146 3.69 -9.99 -8.30
N LEU A 147 3.95 -11.26 -7.97
CA LEU A 147 3.63 -12.39 -8.85
C LEU A 147 2.12 -12.52 -9.07
N LEU A 148 1.33 -12.41 -8.00
CA LEU A 148 -0.14 -12.43 -8.09
C LEU A 148 -0.66 -11.30 -8.98
N LEU A 149 -0.14 -10.08 -8.81
CA LEU A 149 -0.46 -8.92 -9.65
C LEU A 149 -0.12 -9.18 -11.12
N LEU A 150 1.04 -9.79 -11.39
CA LEU A 150 1.46 -10.13 -12.75
C LEU A 150 0.52 -11.16 -13.38
N ILE A 151 0.11 -12.18 -12.64
CA ILE A 151 -0.86 -13.19 -13.11
C ILE A 151 -2.19 -12.53 -13.45
N ILE A 152 -2.71 -11.66 -12.58
CA ILE A 152 -3.98 -10.96 -12.84
C ILE A 152 -3.86 -10.05 -14.07
N LEU A 153 -2.74 -9.30 -14.18
CA LEU A 153 -2.47 -8.47 -15.34
C LEU A 153 -2.41 -9.29 -16.64
N MET A 154 -1.81 -10.48 -16.59
CA MET A 154 -1.77 -11.40 -17.72
C MET A 154 -3.17 -11.87 -18.13
N LEU A 155 -4.03 -12.18 -17.16
CA LEU A 155 -5.40 -12.62 -17.42
C LEU A 155 -6.28 -11.51 -18.00
N ASP A 156 -6.15 -10.28 -17.49
CA ASP A 156 -7.01 -9.16 -17.87
C ASP A 156 -6.48 -8.40 -19.11
N ALA A 157 -5.20 -8.06 -19.09
CA ALA A 157 -4.55 -7.20 -20.09
C ALA A 157 -3.73 -7.96 -21.14
N GLY A 158 -3.43 -9.25 -20.93
CA GLY A 158 -2.54 -10.02 -21.82
C GLY A 158 -2.98 -10.05 -23.27
N LYS A 159 -4.30 -10.12 -23.53
CA LYS A 159 -4.86 -10.09 -24.90
C LYS A 159 -4.58 -8.78 -25.64
N TYR A 160 -4.49 -7.66 -24.92
CA TYR A 160 -4.22 -6.34 -25.50
C TYR A 160 -2.72 -6.18 -25.78
N LEU A 161 -1.86 -6.70 -24.89
CA LEU A 161 -0.41 -6.70 -25.06
C LEU A 161 0.03 -7.49 -26.29
N ILE A 162 -0.65 -8.60 -26.64
CA ILE A 162 -0.31 -9.40 -27.83
C ILE A 162 -0.64 -8.67 -29.14
N ARG A 163 -1.65 -7.78 -29.15
CA ARG A 163 -2.12 -7.11 -30.38
C ARG A 163 -1.26 -5.91 -30.78
N CYS A 164 -0.47 -5.36 -29.86
CA CYS A 164 0.43 -4.21 -30.08
C CYS A 164 -0.22 -3.02 -30.81
N ARG A 165 -1.53 -2.78 -30.62
CA ARG A 165 -2.19 -1.59 -31.16
C ARG A 165 -1.95 -0.42 -30.20
N PRO A 166 -1.58 0.78 -30.70
CA PRO A 166 -1.33 1.93 -29.85
C PRO A 166 -2.57 2.34 -29.03
N ASP A 167 -3.77 2.17 -29.57
CA ASP A 167 -5.01 2.47 -28.83
C ASP A 167 -5.28 1.48 -27.69
N ASP A 168 -4.81 0.24 -27.83
CA ASP A 168 -4.93 -0.79 -26.79
C ASP A 168 -3.94 -0.54 -25.62
N PHE A 169 -2.87 0.26 -25.84
CA PHE A 169 -1.91 0.61 -24.78
C PHE A 169 -2.60 1.34 -23.62
N MET A 170 -3.47 2.32 -23.91
CA MET A 170 -4.19 3.04 -22.86
C MET A 170 -5.09 2.11 -22.05
N ARG A 171 -5.72 1.13 -22.69
CA ARG A 171 -6.55 0.11 -22.01
C ARG A 171 -5.72 -0.76 -21.09
N VAL A 172 -4.51 -1.16 -21.51
CA VAL A 172 -3.56 -1.89 -20.66
C VAL A 172 -3.17 -1.05 -19.45
N VAL A 173 -2.86 0.23 -19.65
CA VAL A 173 -2.47 1.13 -18.56
C VAL A 173 -3.61 1.36 -17.56
N VAL A 174 -4.83 1.55 -18.04
CA VAL A 174 -6.01 1.65 -17.18
C VAL A 174 -6.23 0.35 -16.40
N ALA A 175 -6.19 -0.81 -17.08
CA ALA A 175 -6.35 -2.12 -16.45
C ALA A 175 -5.25 -2.40 -15.42
N MET A 176 -4.01 -1.99 -15.69
CA MET A 176 -2.89 -2.15 -14.75
C MET A 176 -3.08 -1.29 -13.51
N ASN A 177 -3.43 0.00 -13.68
CA ASN A 177 -3.68 0.91 -12.57
C ASN A 177 -4.91 0.48 -11.73
N SER A 178 -5.99 0.04 -12.37
CA SER A 178 -7.18 -0.46 -11.68
C SER A 178 -6.88 -1.77 -10.93
N THR A 179 -6.15 -2.69 -11.54
CA THR A 179 -5.72 -3.95 -10.89
C THR A 179 -4.87 -3.66 -9.67
N MET A 180 -3.91 -2.73 -9.79
CA MET A 180 -3.07 -2.34 -8.67
C MET A 180 -3.89 -1.74 -7.52
N ILE A 181 -4.86 -0.87 -7.82
CA ILE A 181 -5.78 -0.35 -6.78
C ILE A 181 -6.58 -1.47 -6.15
N VAL A 182 -7.19 -2.37 -6.93
CA VAL A 182 -8.08 -3.42 -6.42
C VAL A 182 -7.29 -4.43 -5.59
N VAL A 183 -6.19 -4.95 -6.13
CA VAL A 183 -5.42 -6.04 -5.51
C VAL A 183 -4.58 -5.56 -4.34
N VAL A 184 -4.07 -4.32 -4.37
CA VAL A 184 -3.31 -3.78 -3.23
C VAL A 184 -4.25 -3.14 -2.22
N SER A 185 -5.17 -2.27 -2.64
CA SER A 185 -5.96 -1.50 -1.68
C SER A 185 -7.01 -2.33 -0.95
N ILE A 186 -7.67 -3.31 -1.59
CA ILE A 186 -8.73 -4.08 -0.93
C ILE A 186 -8.18 -4.92 0.23
N PRO A 187 -7.14 -5.75 0.06
CA PRO A 187 -6.59 -6.52 1.17
C PRO A 187 -6.05 -5.63 2.29
N PHE A 188 -5.36 -4.54 1.95
CA PHE A 188 -4.85 -3.59 2.94
C PHE A 188 -5.99 -2.91 3.70
N PHE A 189 -7.07 -2.53 3.01
CA PHE A 189 -8.25 -1.97 3.64
C PHE A 189 -8.91 -2.98 4.58
N VAL A 190 -9.18 -4.20 4.11
CA VAL A 190 -9.79 -5.25 4.94
C VAL A 190 -8.94 -5.54 6.18
N ILE A 191 -7.63 -5.70 6.01
CA ILE A 191 -6.70 -5.93 7.12
C ILE A 191 -6.69 -4.75 8.09
N SER A 192 -6.64 -3.52 7.60
CA SER A 192 -6.67 -2.32 8.43
C SER A 192 -7.97 -2.21 9.24
N PHE A 193 -9.12 -2.49 8.62
CA PHE A 193 -10.41 -2.51 9.30
C PHE A 193 -10.50 -3.62 10.35
N CYS A 194 -10.02 -4.82 10.02
CA CYS A 194 -9.97 -5.93 10.98
C CYS A 194 -9.11 -5.57 12.21
N PHE A 195 -7.94 -4.94 12.02
CA PHE A 195 -7.06 -4.56 13.13
C PHE A 195 -7.61 -3.39 13.96
N LEU A 196 -8.22 -2.38 13.33
CA LEU A 196 -8.85 -1.27 14.04
C LEU A 196 -9.96 -1.78 14.95
N HIS A 197 -10.87 -2.60 14.43
CA HIS A 197 -11.97 -3.15 15.23
C HIS A 197 -11.52 -4.13 16.31
N SER A 198 -10.44 -4.89 16.08
CA SER A 198 -9.90 -5.79 17.11
C SER A 198 -9.30 -5.03 18.29
N THR A 199 -8.77 -3.83 18.04
CA THR A 199 -8.18 -3.00 19.10
C THR A 199 -9.26 -2.39 19.99
N ASP A 200 -10.35 -1.90 19.40
CA ASP A 200 -11.47 -1.31 20.14
C ASP A 200 -12.11 -2.34 21.10
N THR A 201 -12.28 -3.59 20.64
CA THR A 201 -12.87 -4.66 21.48
C THR A 201 -12.02 -5.03 22.70
N VAL A 202 -10.70 -4.90 22.63
CA VAL A 202 -9.82 -5.25 23.77
C VAL A 202 -9.82 -4.15 24.83
N MET A 203 -9.94 -2.89 24.43
CA MET A 203 -9.98 -1.76 25.37
C MET A 203 -11.30 -1.72 26.16
N ASP A 204 -12.42 -2.07 25.51
CA ASP A 204 -13.73 -2.11 26.18
C ASP A 204 -13.81 -3.21 27.27
N GLU A 205 -13.13 -4.35 27.09
CA GLU A 205 -13.08 -5.43 28.09
C GLU A 205 -12.22 -5.08 29.32
N GLU A 206 -11.17 -4.27 29.13
CA GLU A 206 -10.29 -3.84 30.23
C GLU A 206 -10.95 -2.77 31.11
N GLU A 207 -11.76 -1.88 30.52
CA GLU A 207 -12.57 -0.92 31.28
C GLU A 207 -13.75 -1.60 32.01
N ALA A 208 -14.40 -2.59 31.38
CA ALA A 208 -15.49 -3.35 32.02
C ALA A 208 -15.01 -4.27 33.15
N GLY A 209 -13.75 -4.71 33.14
CA GLY A 209 -13.15 -5.52 34.21
C GLY A 209 -12.69 -4.74 35.44
N ALA A 210 -12.66 -3.40 35.37
CA ALA A 210 -12.22 -2.53 36.45
C ALA A 210 -13.37 -1.99 37.33
N GLU A 211 -14.64 -2.31 37.01
CA GLU A 211 -15.79 -2.07 37.91
C GLU A 211 -15.78 -3.07 39.09
N ASP A 212 -14.98 -2.70 40.10
CA ASP A 212 -15.20 -2.86 41.54
C ASP A 212 -15.91 -4.15 42.03
N PRO A 213 -15.18 -5.16 42.56
CA PRO A 213 -15.78 -6.21 43.41
C PRO A 213 -16.28 -5.68 44.79
N GLY A 214 -16.37 -4.37 44.97
CA GLY A 214 -16.78 -3.66 46.18
C GLY A 214 -18.29 -3.44 46.36
N LEU A 215 -19.14 -4.41 46.01
CA LEU A 215 -20.55 -4.40 46.40
C LEU A 215 -21.01 -5.84 46.67
N GLY A 216 -21.34 -6.30 47.88
CA GLY A 216 -21.34 -5.70 49.19
C GLY A 216 -21.71 -6.84 50.14
N LEU A 217 -20.77 -7.28 50.97
CA LEU A 217 -21.08 -8.21 52.06
C LEU A 217 -21.92 -7.44 53.09
N PRO A 218 -23.17 -7.84 53.37
CA PRO A 218 -23.96 -7.19 54.40
C PRO A 218 -23.26 -7.36 55.75
N ALA A 219 -23.07 -6.23 56.44
CA ALA A 219 -22.46 -6.19 57.75
C ALA A 219 -23.22 -7.12 58.71
N ALA A 220 -22.50 -8.09 59.28
CA ALA A 220 -22.98 -9.00 60.30
C ALA A 220 -23.11 -8.30 61.66
N HIS A 221 -24.03 -7.33 61.76
CA HIS A 221 -24.37 -6.70 63.03
C HIS A 221 -25.89 -6.73 63.20
N GLU A 222 -26.34 -7.28 64.34
CA GLU A 222 -27.72 -7.35 64.83
C GLU A 222 -28.56 -8.61 64.53
N ILE A 223 -28.19 -9.76 65.08
CA ILE A 223 -29.18 -10.72 65.59
C ILE A 223 -28.72 -11.18 66.98
N GLY A 224 -29.00 -10.37 68.00
CA GLY A 224 -28.50 -10.63 69.35
C GLY A 224 -29.19 -9.86 70.46
N ARG A 225 -30.51 -9.63 70.41
CA ARG A 225 -31.31 -9.22 71.58
C ARG A 225 -32.75 -9.70 71.43
N GLY A 226 -33.19 -10.62 72.29
CA GLY A 226 -34.62 -10.92 72.43
C GLY A 226 -34.99 -12.31 72.96
N ILE A 227 -34.32 -12.84 73.98
CA ILE A 227 -34.91 -13.87 74.84
C ILE A 227 -35.20 -13.21 76.19
N GLN A 228 -36.43 -12.71 76.35
CA GLN A 228 -37.00 -12.47 77.66
C GLN A 228 -37.78 -13.72 78.08
N LEU A 229 -37.28 -14.35 79.14
CA LEU A 229 -37.97 -15.34 79.95
C LEU A 229 -39.18 -14.68 80.62
N VAL A 230 -40.36 -15.29 80.45
CA VAL A 230 -41.44 -15.33 81.45
C VAL A 230 -41.99 -16.76 81.45
#